data_AF-A0A7X7K7R7-F1
#
_entry.id   AF-A0A7X7K7R7-F1
#
_cell.length_a   1.000
_cell.length_b   1.000
_cell.length_c   1.000
_cell.angle_alpha   90.00
_cell.angle_beta   90.00
_cell.angle_gamma   90.00
#
_symmetry.space_group_name_H-M   'P 1'
#
loop_
_entity.id
_entity.type
_entity.pdbx_description
1 polymer ?
#
loop_
_entity_poly.entity_id
_entity_poly.type
_entity_poly.pdbx_seq_one_letter_code
_entity_poly.pdbx_strand_id
1 'polypeptide(L)'
;GTVLVPANVDAYAEGQSVPPEEVRLFLALREAAHARLYAHVTWLRAHVLALVHDYARGVTIDLSSLEESLRSVDLSDPQALQQAITSDVFAPQVTPAQESALLRLETVLALVEGWVDEVVAAAATAHLPQTVALREMVRRRRAAGGPGETAFANLVGLELRPRRSREAAALFAHVQVAGGPEAREAVWAHPDLLPTAEDLDNPSGFLARREAARTADAEIDEALAALLELGEQERDSDS
;
A
#
# COMPACT_ATOMS: atom_id res chain seq x y z
N GLY A 1 13.58 -0.82 -16.59
CA GLY A 1 14.29 -2.10 -16.72
C GLY A 1 14.37 -2.73 -15.36
N THR A 2 14.34 -4.05 -15.29
CA THR A 2 14.44 -4.80 -14.04
C THR A 2 15.89 -5.10 -13.72
N VAL A 3 16.32 -4.88 -12.47
CA VAL A 3 17.73 -5.04 -12.07
C VAL A 3 17.79 -5.88 -10.81
N LEU A 4 18.67 -6.87 -10.81
CA LEU A 4 19.12 -7.55 -9.61
C LEU A 4 20.53 -7.09 -9.28
N VAL A 5 20.81 -6.87 -7.99
CA VAL A 5 22.15 -6.61 -7.50
C VAL A 5 22.73 -7.93 -7.02
N PRO A 6 23.68 -8.57 -7.76
CA PRO A 6 24.12 -9.93 -7.46
C PRO A 6 24.63 -10.11 -6.04
N ALA A 7 25.41 -9.15 -5.53
CA ALA A 7 25.91 -9.17 -4.16
C ALA A 7 24.79 -9.24 -3.10
N ASN A 8 23.68 -8.54 -3.32
CA ASN A 8 22.53 -8.58 -2.41
C ASN A 8 21.78 -9.92 -2.52
N VAL A 9 21.71 -10.50 -3.72
CA VAL A 9 21.10 -11.83 -3.93
C VAL A 9 21.92 -12.91 -3.23
N ASP A 10 23.24 -12.87 -3.37
CA ASP A 10 24.13 -13.86 -2.76
C ASP A 10 24.09 -13.76 -1.23
N ALA A 11 24.14 -12.54 -0.68
CA ALA A 11 23.96 -12.31 0.77
C ALA A 11 22.57 -12.74 1.27
N TYR A 12 21.54 -12.65 0.44
CA TYR A 12 20.19 -13.08 0.78
C TYR A 12 20.03 -14.60 0.79
N ALA A 13 20.77 -15.31 -0.07
CA ALA A 13 20.80 -16.77 -0.11
C ALA A 13 21.67 -17.39 0.99
N GLU A 14 22.58 -16.62 1.59
CA GLU A 14 23.51 -17.09 2.61
C GLU A 14 22.79 -17.64 3.85
N GLY A 15 23.21 -18.82 4.32
CA GLY A 15 22.65 -19.48 5.50
C GLY A 15 21.24 -20.06 5.33
N GLN A 16 20.67 -20.03 4.12
CA GLN A 16 19.37 -20.62 3.82
C GLN A 16 19.52 -22.06 3.33
N SER A 17 18.53 -22.91 3.63
CA SER A 17 18.48 -24.30 3.16
C SER A 17 17.94 -24.43 1.73
N VAL A 18 17.92 -23.36 0.95
CA VAL A 18 17.38 -23.30 -0.42
C VAL A 18 18.53 -23.07 -1.40
N PRO A 19 18.58 -23.74 -2.58
CA PRO A 19 19.64 -23.54 -3.55
C PRO A 19 19.75 -22.07 -4.00
N PRO A 20 20.96 -21.47 -4.04
CA PRO A 20 21.13 -20.06 -4.42
C PRO A 20 20.57 -19.70 -5.79
N GLU A 21 20.59 -20.65 -6.73
CA GLU A 21 20.00 -20.47 -8.06
C GLU A 21 18.46 -20.33 -8.00
N GLU A 22 17.78 -21.14 -7.19
CA GLU A 22 16.34 -21.00 -6.98
C GLU A 22 15.99 -19.66 -6.33
N VAL A 23 16.82 -19.20 -5.38
CA VAL A 23 16.68 -17.85 -4.77
C VAL A 23 16.77 -16.77 -5.84
N ARG A 24 17.80 -16.82 -6.69
CA ARG A 24 18.02 -15.84 -7.76
C ARG A 24 16.86 -15.82 -8.75
N LEU A 25 16.41 -16.99 -9.21
CA LEU A 25 15.28 -17.10 -10.14
C LEU A 25 13.98 -16.59 -9.52
N PHE A 26 13.72 -16.91 -8.25
CA PHE A 26 12.54 -16.43 -7.55
C PHE A 26 12.54 -14.92 -7.39
N LEU A 27 13.66 -14.31 -7.02
CA LEU A 27 13.80 -12.85 -6.97
C LEU A 27 13.64 -12.22 -8.36
N ALA A 28 14.21 -12.83 -9.41
CA ALA A 28 14.02 -12.37 -10.79
C ALA A 28 12.54 -12.38 -11.21
N LEU A 29 11.79 -13.43 -10.84
CA LEU A 29 10.35 -13.52 -11.10
C LEU A 29 9.57 -12.42 -10.37
N ARG A 30 9.91 -12.13 -9.11
CA ARG A 30 9.29 -11.02 -8.35
C ARG A 30 9.51 -9.68 -9.03
N GLU A 31 10.76 -9.40 -9.37
CA GLU A 31 11.15 -8.18 -10.07
C GLU A 31 10.43 -8.07 -11.43
N ALA A 32 10.35 -9.16 -12.20
CA ALA A 32 9.60 -9.20 -13.45
C ALA A 32 8.10 -8.96 -13.25
N ALA A 33 7.50 -9.49 -12.17
CA ALA A 33 6.10 -9.24 -11.84
C ALA A 33 5.85 -7.77 -11.48
N HIS A 34 6.73 -7.12 -10.70
CA HIS A 34 6.65 -5.68 -10.43
C HIS A 34 6.70 -4.88 -11.74
N ALA A 35 7.70 -5.16 -12.59
CA ALA A 35 7.83 -4.48 -13.88
C ALA A 35 6.59 -4.70 -14.76
N ARG A 36 6.04 -5.91 -14.79
CA ARG A 36 4.81 -6.22 -15.54
C ARG A 36 3.63 -5.40 -15.02
N LEU A 37 3.43 -5.34 -13.70
CA LEU A 37 2.32 -4.59 -13.10
C LEU A 37 2.39 -3.11 -13.48
N TYR A 38 3.52 -2.45 -13.23
CA TYR A 38 3.70 -1.02 -13.52
C TYR A 38 3.71 -0.69 -15.02
N ALA A 39 4.01 -1.66 -15.88
CA ALA A 39 3.92 -1.47 -17.33
C ALA A 39 2.47 -1.53 -17.84
N HIS A 40 1.62 -2.38 -17.26
CA HIS A 40 0.24 -2.59 -17.72
C HIS A 40 -0.76 -1.69 -16.98
N VAL A 41 -0.52 -1.39 -15.70
CA VAL A 41 -1.36 -0.52 -14.89
C VAL A 41 -0.80 0.90 -14.95
N THR A 42 -1.13 1.61 -16.03
CA THR A 42 -0.50 2.89 -16.41
C THR A 42 -0.75 4.01 -15.41
N TRP A 43 -1.85 3.96 -14.64
CA TRP A 43 -2.18 4.95 -13.61
C TRP A 43 -1.45 4.73 -12.29
N LEU A 44 -0.94 3.52 -12.01
CA LEU A 44 -0.43 3.13 -10.69
C LEU A 44 0.74 4.01 -10.23
N ARG A 45 1.67 4.31 -11.15
CA ARG A 45 2.82 5.18 -10.84
C ARG A 45 2.37 6.57 -10.41
N ALA A 46 1.46 7.18 -11.16
CA ALA A 46 0.97 8.53 -10.87
C ALA A 46 0.20 8.54 -9.54
N HIS A 47 -0.60 7.51 -9.27
CA HIS A 47 -1.35 7.35 -8.04
C HIS A 47 -0.46 7.22 -6.80
N VAL A 48 0.57 6.37 -6.84
CA VAL A 48 1.53 6.22 -5.74
C VAL A 48 2.27 7.55 -5.46
N LEU A 49 2.71 8.25 -6.51
CA LEU A 49 3.36 9.55 -6.36
C LEU A 49 2.42 10.61 -5.77
N ALA A 50 1.15 10.61 -6.16
CA ALA A 50 0.14 11.50 -5.58
C ALA A 50 -0.06 11.24 -4.08
N LEU A 51 -0.13 9.98 -3.65
CA LEU A 51 -0.26 9.62 -2.24
C LEU A 51 0.95 10.05 -1.40
N VAL A 52 2.17 9.90 -1.94
CA VAL A 52 3.39 10.40 -1.30
C VAL A 52 3.35 11.93 -1.19
N HIS A 53 2.93 12.62 -2.24
CA HIS A 53 2.79 14.08 -2.23
C HIS A 53 1.72 14.57 -1.24
N ASP A 54 0.58 13.89 -1.15
CA ASP A 54 -0.48 14.20 -0.19
C ASP A 54 -0.01 14.06 1.26
N TYR A 55 0.73 13.00 1.56
CA TYR A 55 1.35 12.82 2.86
C TYR A 55 2.36 13.94 3.17
N ALA A 56 3.24 14.25 2.21
CA ALA A 56 4.27 15.27 2.37
C ALA A 56 3.70 16.69 2.55
N ARG A 57 2.62 17.05 1.84
CA ARG A 57 1.93 18.35 2.01
C ARG A 57 1.34 18.54 3.40
N GLY A 58 0.97 17.45 4.07
CA GLY A 58 0.46 17.50 5.44
C GLY A 58 1.53 17.77 6.49
N VAL A 59 2.82 17.75 6.14
CA VAL A 59 3.93 17.98 7.08
C VAL A 59 3.95 19.45 7.47
N THR A 60 3.21 19.78 8.52
CA THR A 60 3.22 21.09 9.15
C THR A 60 4.04 21.02 10.42
N ILE A 61 4.96 21.97 10.60
CA ILE A 61 5.57 22.21 11.91
C ILE A 61 4.49 22.89 12.76
N ASP A 62 4.19 22.31 13.92
CA ASP A 62 3.25 22.91 14.87
C ASP A 62 3.93 24.07 15.60
N LEU A 63 3.93 25.25 14.98
CA LEU A 63 4.49 26.47 15.56
C LEU A 63 3.76 26.86 16.86
N SER A 64 2.49 26.50 17.03
CA SER A 64 1.74 26.76 18.26
C SER A 64 2.26 25.94 19.45
N SER A 65 2.46 24.63 19.26
CA SER A 65 3.09 23.78 20.29
C SER A 65 4.53 24.22 20.59
N LEU A 66 5.25 24.69 19.58
CA LEU A 66 6.59 25.28 19.74
C LEU A 66 6.54 26.55 20.60
N GLU A 67 5.63 27.48 20.32
CA GLU A 67 5.46 28.71 21.10
C GLU A 67 5.05 28.43 22.54
N GLU A 68 4.12 27.50 22.78
CA GLU A 68 3.66 27.13 24.11
C GLU A 68 4.79 26.48 24.93
N SER A 69 5.58 25.62 24.29
CA SER A 69 6.77 25.03 24.92
C SER A 69 7.81 26.10 25.27
N LEU A 70 8.09 27.05 24.37
CA LEU A 70 9.03 28.14 24.63
C LEU A 70 8.56 29.09 25.75
N ARG A 71 7.25 29.29 25.92
CA ARG A 71 6.70 30.08 27.05
C ARG A 71 6.93 29.42 28.40
N SER A 72 7.06 28.09 28.43
CA SER A 72 7.29 27.31 29.65
C SER A 72 8.78 27.18 30.03
N VAL A 73 9.69 27.63 29.16
CA VAL A 73 11.14 27.50 29.32
C VAL A 73 11.73 28.80 29.87
N ASP A 74 12.55 28.70 30.91
CA ASP A 74 13.33 29.83 31.41
C ASP A 74 14.48 30.15 30.44
N LEU A 75 14.32 31.22 29.67
CA LEU A 75 15.31 31.67 28.67
C LEU A 75 16.61 32.21 29.31
N SER A 76 16.65 32.37 30.63
CA SER A 76 17.86 32.77 31.36
C SER A 76 18.74 31.59 31.78
N ASP A 77 18.25 30.35 31.64
CA ASP A 77 19.00 29.13 31.91
C ASP A 77 19.47 28.45 30.60
N PRO A 78 20.78 28.45 30.31
CA PRO A 78 21.35 27.79 29.14
C PRO A 78 21.06 26.28 29.08
N GLN A 79 20.92 25.60 30.23
CA GLN A 79 20.61 24.18 30.26
C GLN A 79 19.14 23.90 29.94
N ALA A 80 18.21 24.73 30.42
CA ALA A 80 16.79 24.64 30.09
C ALA A 80 16.54 24.87 28.60
N LEU A 81 17.25 25.85 27.99
CA LEU A 81 17.25 26.07 26.54
C LEU A 81 17.77 24.87 25.76
N GLN A 82 18.86 24.25 26.21
CA GLN A 82 19.43 23.08 25.56
C GLN A 82 18.46 21.88 25.62
N GLN A 83 17.78 21.68 26.76
CA GLN A 83 16.76 20.66 26.92
C GLN A 83 15.51 20.90 26.05
N ALA A 84 15.06 22.15 25.94
CA ALA A 84 13.91 22.52 25.11
C ALA A 84 14.17 22.28 23.60
N ILE A 85 15.41 22.48 23.14
CA ILE A 85 15.81 22.20 21.76
C ILE A 85 15.92 20.69 21.48
N THR A 86 16.32 19.91 22.48
CA THR A 86 16.38 18.43 22.38
C THR A 86 15.05 17.74 22.66
N SER A 87 14.04 18.47 23.11
CA SER A 87 12.71 17.92 23.40
C SER A 87 11.92 17.72 22.11
N ASP A 88 10.99 16.77 22.12
CA ASP A 88 10.05 16.41 21.03
C ASP A 88 9.16 17.57 20.51
N VAL A 89 9.37 18.79 21.01
CA VAL A 89 8.70 20.03 20.59
C VAL A 89 8.90 20.33 19.10
N PHE A 90 10.00 19.85 18.51
CA PHE A 90 10.28 19.97 17.07
C PHE A 90 9.88 18.72 16.27
N ALA A 91 9.31 17.69 16.91
CA ALA A 91 8.82 16.53 16.20
C ALA A 91 7.58 16.93 15.37
N PRO A 92 7.54 16.64 14.06
CA PRO A 92 6.33 16.84 13.27
C PRO A 92 5.15 16.09 13.90
N GLN A 93 4.08 16.81 14.24
CA GLN A 93 2.85 16.16 14.70
C GLN A 93 2.12 15.56 13.49
N VAL A 94 1.82 14.26 13.56
CA VAL A 94 1.06 13.60 12.50
C VAL A 94 -0.40 14.02 12.60
N THR A 95 -0.90 14.70 11.57
CA THR A 95 -2.29 15.14 11.49
C THR A 95 -3.23 13.99 11.05
N PRO A 96 -4.54 14.03 11.36
CA PRO A 96 -5.49 13.01 10.89
C PRO A 96 -5.52 12.86 9.35
N ALA A 97 -5.30 13.96 8.63
CA ALA A 97 -5.18 13.94 7.17
C ALA A 97 -3.92 13.19 6.70
N GLN A 98 -2.80 13.34 7.41
CA GLN A 98 -1.58 12.58 7.15
C GLN A 98 -1.74 11.11 7.48
N GLU A 99 -2.36 10.76 8.61
CA GLU A 99 -2.65 9.36 8.95
C GLU A 99 -3.49 8.68 7.86
N SER A 100 -4.49 9.39 7.36
CA SER A 100 -5.33 8.91 6.26
C SER A 100 -4.54 8.74 4.95
N ALA A 101 -3.67 9.69 4.60
CA ALA A 101 -2.82 9.60 3.42
C ALA A 101 -1.80 8.44 3.55
N LEU A 102 -1.23 8.27 4.75
CA LEU A 102 -0.31 7.20 5.07
C LEU A 102 -0.99 5.83 4.93
N LEU A 103 -2.19 5.69 5.49
CA LEU A 103 -2.97 4.45 5.40
C LEU A 103 -3.28 4.08 3.95
N ARG A 104 -3.63 5.05 3.10
CA ARG A 104 -3.84 4.82 1.66
C ARG A 104 -2.56 4.37 0.97
N LEU A 105 -1.44 5.04 1.24
CA LEU A 105 -0.13 4.67 0.69
C LEU A 105 0.28 3.25 1.11
N GLU A 106 0.18 2.93 2.40
CA GLU A 106 0.45 1.60 2.94
C GLU A 106 -0.41 0.53 2.27
N THR A 107 -1.71 0.83 2.07
CA THR A 107 -2.66 -0.09 1.45
C THR A 107 -2.28 -0.37 0.00
N VAL A 108 -1.99 0.66 -0.79
CA VAL A 108 -1.57 0.48 -2.20
C VAL A 108 -0.26 -0.29 -2.30
N LEU A 109 0.74 0.03 -1.47
CA LEU A 109 2.01 -0.70 -1.46
C LEU A 109 1.82 -2.16 -1.03
N ALA A 110 0.97 -2.41 -0.04
CA ALA A 110 0.61 -3.76 0.39
C ALA A 110 -0.08 -4.54 -0.73
N LEU A 111 -1.00 -3.91 -1.47
CA LEU A 111 -1.70 -4.53 -2.60
C LEU A 111 -0.74 -4.91 -3.73
N VAL A 112 0.20 -4.02 -4.08
CA VAL A 112 1.25 -4.34 -5.05
C VAL A 112 2.02 -5.59 -4.59
N GLU A 113 2.50 -5.60 -3.35
CA GLU A 113 3.25 -6.74 -2.81
C GLU A 113 2.43 -8.02 -2.73
N GLY A 114 1.15 -7.92 -2.36
CA GLY A 114 0.24 -9.06 -2.26
C GLY A 114 -0.03 -9.70 -3.62
N TRP A 115 -0.28 -8.89 -4.64
CA TRP A 115 -0.46 -9.36 -6.02
C TRP A 115 0.80 -10.03 -6.55
N VAL A 116 1.98 -9.44 -6.27
CA VAL A 116 3.27 -10.01 -6.67
C VAL A 116 3.49 -11.36 -6.01
N ASP A 117 3.20 -11.48 -4.71
CA ASP A 117 3.33 -12.74 -3.97
C ASP A 117 2.52 -13.86 -4.63
N GLU A 118 1.27 -13.58 -5.01
CA GLU A 118 0.38 -14.56 -5.64
C GLU A 118 0.77 -14.90 -7.09
N VAL A 119 1.06 -13.89 -7.92
CA VAL A 119 1.47 -14.10 -9.32
C VAL A 119 2.78 -14.89 -9.39
N VAL A 120 3.75 -14.55 -8.55
CA VAL A 120 5.05 -15.23 -8.52
C VAL A 120 4.89 -16.64 -8.00
N ALA A 121 4.10 -16.87 -6.96
CA ALA A 121 3.85 -18.20 -6.46
C ALA A 121 3.22 -19.11 -7.53
N ALA A 122 2.21 -18.60 -8.24
CA ALA A 122 1.56 -19.33 -9.32
C ALA A 122 2.55 -19.68 -10.45
N ALA A 123 3.41 -18.74 -10.84
CA ALA A 123 4.41 -18.96 -11.88
C ALA A 123 5.56 -19.88 -11.43
N ALA A 124 5.99 -19.78 -10.16
CA ALA A 124 7.14 -20.51 -9.64
C ALA A 124 6.83 -21.97 -9.30
N THR A 125 5.61 -22.28 -8.84
CA THR A 125 5.27 -23.61 -8.26
C THR A 125 5.57 -24.78 -9.20
N ALA A 126 5.40 -24.60 -10.51
CA ALA A 126 5.68 -25.64 -11.51
C ALA A 126 7.17 -25.83 -11.85
N HIS A 127 8.03 -24.87 -11.46
CA HIS A 127 9.42 -24.79 -11.91
C HIS A 127 10.44 -24.78 -10.77
N LEU A 128 10.05 -24.31 -9.58
CA LEU A 128 10.91 -24.16 -8.41
C LEU A 128 10.35 -25.02 -7.26
N PRO A 129 10.94 -26.20 -6.98
CA PRO A 129 10.46 -27.10 -5.92
C PRO A 129 10.37 -26.42 -4.55
N GLN A 130 11.26 -25.46 -4.26
CA GLN A 130 11.31 -24.76 -2.98
C GLN A 130 10.41 -23.51 -2.92
N THR A 131 9.42 -23.36 -3.81
CA THR A 131 8.55 -22.16 -3.88
C THR A 131 7.96 -21.76 -2.53
N VAL A 132 7.49 -22.72 -1.72
CA VAL A 132 6.93 -22.44 -0.39
C VAL A 132 8.00 -21.87 0.56
N ALA A 133 9.19 -22.47 0.59
CA ALA A 133 10.29 -21.99 1.42
C ALA A 133 10.79 -20.60 0.96
N LEU A 134 10.82 -20.37 -0.36
CA LEU A 134 11.16 -19.08 -0.96
C LEU A 134 10.14 -17.98 -0.58
N ARG A 135 8.84 -18.26 -0.65
CA ARG A 135 7.79 -17.33 -0.18
C ARG A 135 7.98 -16.99 1.30
N GLU A 136 8.25 -18.00 2.14
CA GLU A 136 8.46 -17.78 3.56
C GLU A 136 9.74 -16.98 3.86
N MET A 137 10.80 -17.21 3.09
CA MET A 137 12.04 -16.45 3.19
C MET A 137 11.81 -14.95 2.92
N VAL A 138 11.00 -14.61 1.92
CA VAL A 138 10.62 -13.21 1.64
C VAL A 138 9.76 -12.63 2.77
N ARG A 139 8.79 -13.41 3.28
CA ARG A 139 7.94 -12.98 4.41
C ARG A 139 8.77 -12.66 5.66
N ARG A 140 9.73 -13.52 6.02
CA ARG A 140 10.66 -13.30 7.14
C ARG A 140 11.50 -12.05 6.94
N ARG A 141 12.02 -11.83 5.73
CA ARG A 141 12.82 -10.64 5.42
C ARG A 141 12.02 -9.34 5.57
N ARG A 142 10.77 -9.30 5.08
CA ARG A 142 9.89 -8.13 5.26
C ARG A 142 9.58 -7.89 6.74
N ALA A 143 9.32 -8.95 7.51
CA ALA A 143 9.05 -8.84 8.93
C ALA A 143 10.25 -8.33 9.75
N ALA A 144 11.46 -8.68 9.33
CA ALA A 144 12.69 -8.17 9.95
C ALA A 144 13.01 -6.71 9.57
N GLY A 145 12.45 -6.22 8.46
CA GLY A 145 12.83 -4.94 7.86
C GLY A 145 14.21 -4.99 7.21
N GLY A 146 14.44 -4.06 6.27
CA GLY A 146 15.73 -3.86 5.62
C GLY A 146 16.26 -2.44 5.83
N PRO A 147 17.55 -2.19 5.55
CA PRO A 147 18.15 -0.87 5.67
C PRO A 147 17.43 0.20 4.83
N GLY A 148 16.84 -0.19 3.69
CA GLY A 148 16.06 0.69 2.83
C GLY A 148 14.74 1.09 3.46
N GLU A 149 14.00 0.15 4.05
CA GLU A 149 12.76 0.42 4.78
C GLU A 149 13.03 1.29 6.02
N THR A 150 14.12 1.04 6.75
CA THR A 150 14.53 1.91 7.87
C THR A 150 14.91 3.31 7.40
N ALA A 151 15.66 3.44 6.30
CA ALA A 151 16.01 4.75 5.73
C ALA A 151 14.76 5.50 5.25
N PHE A 152 13.81 4.81 4.59
CA PHE A 152 12.55 5.40 4.15
C PHE A 152 11.69 5.84 5.33
N ALA A 153 11.58 5.01 6.36
CA ALA A 153 10.88 5.34 7.61
C ALA A 153 11.47 6.59 8.27
N ASN A 154 12.80 6.71 8.32
CA ASN A 154 13.47 7.87 8.88
C ASN A 154 13.29 9.15 8.05
N LEU A 155 13.22 9.02 6.71
CA LEU A 155 13.09 10.17 5.80
C LEU A 155 11.66 10.69 5.67
N VAL A 156 10.68 9.79 5.72
CA VAL A 156 9.29 10.08 5.39
C VAL A 156 8.37 9.83 6.59
N GLY A 157 8.86 9.36 7.73
CA GLY A 157 8.00 9.00 8.87
C GLY A 157 7.01 7.86 8.56
N LEU A 158 7.24 7.10 7.48
CA LEU A 158 6.40 5.97 7.08
C LEU A 158 7.03 4.66 7.53
N GLU A 159 6.42 4.01 8.51
CA GLU A 159 6.72 2.62 8.85
C GLU A 159 5.88 1.67 8.00
N LEU A 160 6.47 1.06 6.97
CA LEU A 160 5.79 0.04 6.19
C LEU A 160 5.45 -1.16 7.07
N ARG A 161 4.16 -1.36 7.38
CA ARG A 161 3.70 -2.46 8.23
C ARG A 161 3.73 -3.80 7.48
N PRO A 162 4.60 -4.76 7.86
CA PRO A 162 4.71 -6.05 7.16
C PRO A 162 3.41 -6.86 7.17
N ARG A 163 2.55 -6.62 8.18
CA ARG A 163 1.23 -7.26 8.32
C ARG A 163 0.33 -7.02 7.09
N ARG A 164 0.27 -5.79 6.59
CA ARG A 164 -0.62 -5.40 5.48
C ARG A 164 -0.31 -6.16 4.19
N SER A 165 0.97 -6.39 3.89
CA SER A 165 1.39 -7.18 2.72
C SER A 165 0.91 -8.64 2.77
N ARG A 166 0.87 -9.23 3.98
CA ARG A 166 0.36 -10.60 4.18
C ARG A 166 -1.14 -10.67 3.94
N GLU A 167 -1.88 -9.70 4.45
CA GLU A 167 -3.33 -9.56 4.27
C GLU A 167 -3.69 -9.35 2.80
N ALA A 168 -2.94 -8.50 2.10
CA ALA A 168 -3.12 -8.30 0.67
C ALA A 168 -2.87 -9.59 -0.13
N ALA A 169 -1.84 -10.37 0.20
CA ALA A 169 -1.62 -11.67 -0.42
C ALA A 169 -2.81 -12.63 -0.17
N ALA A 170 -3.35 -12.66 1.06
CA ALA A 170 -4.53 -13.44 1.37
C ALA A 170 -5.78 -12.98 0.59
N LEU A 171 -5.94 -11.67 0.41
CA LEU A 171 -7.01 -11.09 -0.42
C LEU A 171 -6.87 -11.55 -1.87
N PHE A 172 -5.69 -11.43 -2.47
CA PHE A 172 -5.48 -11.86 -3.85
C PHE A 172 -5.61 -13.37 -4.02
N ALA A 173 -5.20 -14.17 -3.03
CA ALA A 173 -5.44 -15.61 -3.04
C ALA A 173 -6.96 -15.91 -3.02
N HIS A 174 -7.73 -15.18 -2.21
CA HIS A 174 -9.18 -15.32 -2.16
C HIS A 174 -9.86 -14.95 -3.49
N VAL A 175 -9.46 -13.82 -4.09
CA VAL A 175 -9.95 -13.39 -5.42
C VAL A 175 -9.59 -14.41 -6.50
N GLN A 176 -8.36 -14.93 -6.47
CA GLN A 176 -7.87 -15.93 -7.41
C GLN A 176 -8.68 -17.22 -7.35
N VAL A 177 -9.01 -17.70 -6.15
CA VAL A 177 -9.83 -18.92 -5.96
C VAL A 177 -11.26 -18.70 -6.47
N ALA A 178 -11.84 -17.53 -6.23
CA ALA A 178 -13.23 -17.25 -6.57
C ALA A 178 -13.45 -16.97 -8.07
N GLY A 179 -12.53 -16.27 -8.73
CA GLY A 179 -12.74 -15.75 -10.09
C GLY A 179 -11.53 -15.87 -11.02
N GLY A 180 -10.50 -16.61 -10.62
CA GLY A 180 -9.34 -16.87 -11.47
C GLY A 180 -8.43 -15.65 -11.71
N PRO A 181 -7.48 -15.77 -12.67
CA PRO A 181 -6.56 -14.70 -13.02
C PRO A 181 -7.29 -13.42 -13.48
N GLU A 182 -8.39 -13.55 -14.22
CA GLU A 182 -9.13 -12.42 -14.76
C GLU A 182 -9.72 -11.56 -13.63
N ALA A 183 -10.33 -12.17 -12.62
CA ALA A 183 -10.85 -11.45 -11.46
C ALA A 183 -9.73 -10.77 -10.64
N ARG A 184 -8.56 -11.41 -10.56
CA ARG A 184 -7.36 -10.86 -9.91
C ARG A 184 -6.86 -9.62 -10.64
N GLU A 185 -6.76 -9.67 -11.97
CA GLU A 185 -6.29 -8.52 -12.76
C GLU A 185 -7.33 -7.38 -12.80
N ALA A 186 -8.63 -7.70 -12.76
CA ALA A 186 -9.69 -6.70 -12.73
C ALA A 186 -9.63 -5.74 -11.52
N VAL A 187 -8.96 -6.13 -10.43
CA VAL A 187 -8.69 -5.24 -9.28
C VAL A 187 -7.91 -3.98 -9.70
N TRP A 188 -7.09 -4.06 -10.74
CA TRP A 188 -6.26 -2.95 -11.20
C TRP A 188 -6.89 -2.11 -12.32
N ALA A 189 -8.13 -2.41 -12.72
CA ALA A 189 -8.76 -1.75 -13.86
C ALA A 189 -8.94 -0.24 -13.64
N HIS A 190 -9.18 0.20 -12.41
CA HIS A 190 -9.31 1.61 -12.05
C HIS A 190 -8.86 1.83 -10.59
N PRO A 191 -8.31 3.01 -10.22
CA PRO A 191 -7.98 3.33 -8.83
C PRO A 191 -9.12 3.10 -7.84
N ASP A 192 -10.36 3.40 -8.23
CA ASP A 192 -11.54 3.27 -7.35
C ASP A 192 -11.93 1.83 -7.05
N LEU A 193 -11.38 0.86 -7.80
CA LEU A 193 -11.62 -0.57 -7.58
C LEU A 193 -10.61 -1.20 -6.63
N LEU A 194 -9.62 -0.42 -6.17
CA LEU A 194 -8.62 -0.91 -5.23
C LEU A 194 -9.27 -1.30 -3.89
N PRO A 195 -8.89 -2.45 -3.32
CA PRO A 195 -9.28 -2.80 -1.97
C PRO A 195 -8.81 -1.73 -0.98
N THR A 196 -9.64 -1.51 0.03
CA THR A 196 -9.41 -0.56 1.10
C THR A 196 -8.64 -1.19 2.26
N ALA A 197 -8.29 -0.39 3.27
CA ALA A 197 -7.73 -0.90 4.51
C ALA A 197 -8.67 -1.90 5.21
N GLU A 198 -9.99 -1.68 5.16
CA GLU A 198 -10.99 -2.61 5.71
C GLU A 198 -10.96 -3.96 4.97
N ASP A 199 -10.70 -3.93 3.66
CA ASP A 199 -10.55 -5.14 2.88
C ASP A 199 -9.32 -5.94 3.24
N LEU A 200 -8.24 -5.27 3.61
CA LEU A 200 -7.05 -5.94 4.14
C LEU A 200 -7.28 -6.49 5.56
N ASP A 201 -8.04 -5.79 6.40
CA ASP A 201 -8.39 -6.28 7.74
C ASP A 201 -9.38 -7.47 7.68
N ASN A 202 -10.19 -7.58 6.62
CA ASN A 202 -11.04 -8.74 6.35
C ASN A 202 -11.01 -9.18 4.87
N PRO A 203 -9.97 -9.94 4.45
CA PRO A 203 -9.77 -10.34 3.05
C PRO A 203 -10.88 -11.21 2.46
N SER A 204 -11.48 -12.09 3.26
CA SER A 204 -12.57 -12.96 2.80
C SER A 204 -13.90 -12.21 2.61
N GLY A 205 -14.06 -11.05 3.25
CA GLY A 205 -15.23 -10.18 3.07
C GLY A 205 -15.18 -9.33 1.80
N PHE A 206 -14.02 -9.19 1.14
CA PHE A 206 -13.81 -8.26 0.04
C PHE A 206 -14.78 -8.47 -1.12
N LEU A 207 -14.96 -9.71 -1.57
CA LEU A 207 -15.82 -9.99 -2.72
C LEU A 207 -17.29 -9.67 -2.43
N ALA A 208 -17.75 -9.94 -1.21
CA ALA A 208 -19.11 -9.59 -0.78
C ALA A 208 -19.32 -8.08 -0.71
N ARG A 209 -18.37 -7.32 -0.15
CA ARG A 209 -18.41 -5.85 -0.16
C ARG A 209 -18.39 -5.29 -1.58
N ARG A 210 -17.58 -5.87 -2.47
CA ARG A 210 -17.51 -5.44 -3.87
C ARG A 210 -18.76 -5.77 -4.67
N GLU A 211 -19.49 -6.82 -4.33
CA GLU A 211 -20.82 -7.08 -4.88
C GLU A 211 -21.82 -6.06 -4.36
N ALA A 212 -21.87 -5.84 -3.04
CA ALA A 212 -22.79 -4.89 -2.43
C ALA A 212 -22.60 -3.46 -2.96
N ALA A 213 -21.35 -3.01 -3.16
CA ALA A 213 -21.05 -1.71 -3.77
C ALA A 213 -21.59 -1.62 -5.20
N ARG A 214 -21.41 -2.66 -6.02
CA ARG A 214 -21.94 -2.70 -7.39
C ARG A 214 -23.47 -2.66 -7.43
N THR A 215 -24.13 -3.34 -6.50
CA THR A 215 -25.60 -3.28 -6.38
C THR A 215 -26.04 -1.87 -6.00
N ALA A 216 -25.39 -1.24 -5.01
CA ALA A 216 -25.72 0.10 -4.57
C ALA A 216 -25.53 1.14 -5.70
N ASP A 217 -24.44 1.04 -6.47
CA ASP A 217 -24.20 1.93 -7.61
C ASP A 217 -25.30 1.79 -8.68
N ALA A 218 -25.73 0.56 -8.98
CA ALA A 218 -26.82 0.31 -9.93
C ALA A 218 -28.17 0.88 -9.47
N GLU A 219 -28.48 0.78 -8.17
CA GLU A 219 -29.68 1.38 -7.58
C GLU A 219 -29.65 2.91 -7.65
N ILE A 220 -28.48 3.52 -7.46
CA ILE A 220 -28.28 4.97 -7.60
C ILE A 220 -28.52 5.38 -9.05
N ASP A 221 -27.94 4.67 -10.02
CA ASP A 221 -28.11 4.95 -11.45
C ASP A 221 -29.58 4.87 -11.87
N GLU A 222 -30.32 3.86 -11.39
CA GLU A 222 -31.76 3.72 -11.64
C GLU A 222 -32.56 4.88 -11.04
N ALA A 223 -32.24 5.27 -9.80
CA ALA A 223 -32.89 6.40 -9.14
C ALA A 223 -32.61 7.73 -9.84
N LEU A 224 -31.38 7.96 -10.33
CA LEU A 224 -31.05 9.15 -11.12
C LEU A 224 -31.81 9.17 -12.45
N ALA A 225 -31.91 8.04 -13.15
CA ALA A 225 -32.69 7.95 -14.39
C ALA A 225 -34.16 8.31 -14.17
N ALA A 226 -34.78 7.78 -13.11
CA ALA A 226 -36.16 8.09 -12.76
C ALA A 226 -36.38 9.58 -12.43
N LEU A 227 -35.44 10.22 -11.74
CA LEU A 227 -35.50 11.66 -11.44
C LEU A 227 -35.39 12.53 -12.69
N LEU A 228 -34.55 12.14 -13.65
CA LEU A 228 -34.41 12.85 -14.93
C LEU A 228 -35.68 12.74 -15.77
N GLU A 229 -36.26 11.54 -15.86
CA GLU A 229 -37.53 11.32 -16.57
C GLU A 229 -38.69 12.14 -15.96
N LEU A 230 -38.76 12.22 -14.62
CA LEU A 230 -39.76 13.06 -13.94
C LEU A 230 -39.60 14.55 -14.29
N GLY A 231 -38.36 15.05 -14.29
CA GLY A 231 -38.07 16.45 -14.63
C GLY A 231 -38.35 16.79 -16.10
N GLU A 232 -38.21 15.83 -17.01
CA GLU A 232 -38.62 15.98 -18.42
C GLU A 232 -40.14 16.03 -18.56
N GLN A 233 -40.87 15.16 -17.85
CA GLN A 233 -42.34 15.16 -17.84
C GLN A 233 -42.94 16.46 -17.28
N GLU A 234 -42.34 17.03 -16.23
CA GLU A 234 -42.80 18.31 -15.67
C GLU A 234 -42.58 19.48 -16.66
N ARG A 235 -41.45 19.50 -17.39
CA ARG A 235 -41.17 20.53 -18.39
C ARG A 235 -42.07 20.48 -19.62
N ASP A 236 -42.44 19.28 -20.06
CA ASP A 236 -43.38 19.07 -21.15
C ASP A 236 -44.83 19.39 -20.75
N SER A 237 -45.15 19.36 -19.45
CA SER A 237 -46.48 19.72 -18.95
C SER A 237 -46.71 21.24 -18.79
N ASP A 238 -45.64 22.03 -18.72
CA ASP A 238 -45.66 23.50 -18.58
C ASP A 238 -45.49 24.27 -19.92
N SER A 239 -45.33 23.55 -21.04
CA SER A 239 -45.19 24.11 -22.42
C SER A 239 -46.47 23.99 -23.24
#